data_AF-A0A924EZD2-F1
#
_entry.id   AF-A0A924EZD2-F1
#
_cell.length_a   1.000
_cell.length_b   1.000
_cell.length_c   1.000
_cell.angle_alpha   90.00
_cell.angle_beta   90.00
_cell.angle_gamma   90.00
#
_symmetry.space_group_name_H-M   'P 1'
#
loop_
_entity.id
_entity.type
_entity.pdbx_description
1 polymer ?
#
loop_
_entity_poly.entity_id
_entity_poly.type
_entity_poly.pdbx_seq_one_letter_code
_entity_poly.pdbx_strand_id
1 'polypeptide(L)' 'MSAEGSLDLRLPIGWLFVTLGIMLAGYGLATGGNAAMYEKSGGMNINLIWGVVMLLTGVVFLLLAKRGAAKG' A
#
# COMPACT_ATOMS: atom_id res chain seq x y z
N MET A 1 -18.30 0.63 -29.10
CA MET A 1 -17.19 -0.20 -28.61
C MET A 1 -16.36 0.66 -27.69
N SER A 2 -16.62 0.63 -26.38
CA SER A 2 -15.79 1.34 -25.41
C SER A 2 -14.39 0.74 -25.45
N ALA A 3 -13.37 1.59 -25.48
CA ALA A 3 -11.98 1.20 -25.50
C ALA A 3 -11.56 0.61 -24.14
N GLU A 4 -12.04 -0.58 -23.82
CA GLU A 4 -11.57 -1.37 -22.68
C GLU A 4 -10.32 -2.13 -23.15
N GLY A 5 -9.21 -1.41 -23.34
CA GLY A 5 -7.91 -2.03 -23.51
C GLY A 5 -7.64 -2.93 -22.30
N SER A 6 -7.04 -4.10 -22.53
CA SER A 6 -6.67 -5.10 -21.51
C SER A 6 -5.65 -4.56 -20.49
N LEU A 7 -6.04 -3.55 -19.71
CA LEU A 7 -5.23 -2.97 -18.65
C LEU A 7 -5.07 -4.05 -17.58
N ASP A 8 -3.82 -4.46 -17.35
CA ASP A 8 -3.50 -5.29 -16.20
C ASP A 8 -3.79 -4.49 -14.93
N LEU A 9 -4.94 -4.78 -14.30
CA LEU A 9 -5.41 -4.14 -13.08
C LEU A 9 -4.37 -4.21 -11.94
N ARG A 10 -3.43 -5.17 -11.98
CA ARG A 10 -2.39 -5.29 -10.97
C ARG A 10 -1.49 -4.07 -10.91
N LEU A 11 -1.25 -3.41 -12.05
CA LEU A 11 -0.39 -2.23 -12.12
C LEU A 11 -0.97 -1.01 -11.39
N PRO A 12 -2.20 -0.52 -11.70
CA PRO A 12 -2.79 0.60 -10.98
C PRO A 12 -3.07 0.26 -9.51
N ILE A 13 -3.51 -0.98 -9.22
CA ILE A 13 -3.73 -1.42 -7.83
C ILE A 13 -2.41 -1.41 -7.05
N GLY A 14 -1.33 -1.95 -7.61
CA GLY A 14 -0.02 -1.96 -6.97
C GLY A 14 0.49 -0.56 -6.64
N TRP A 15 0.42 0.37 -7.59
CA TRP A 15 0.81 1.76 -7.37
C TRP A 15 -0.05 2.48 -6.33
N LEU A 16 -1.36 2.23 -6.31
CA LEU A 16 -2.25 2.79 -5.31
C LEU A 16 -1.85 2.34 -3.89
N PHE A 17 -1.68 1.03 -3.69
CA PHE A 17 -1.29 0.48 -2.39
C PHE A 17 0.09 0.94 -1.93
N VAL A 18 1.07 1.01 -2.84
CA VAL A 18 2.40 1.54 -2.50
C VAL A 18 2.30 3.00 -2.09
N THR A 19 1.61 3.83 -2.87
CA THR A 19 1.53 5.28 -2.61
C THR A 19 0.85 5.57 -1.27
N LEU A 20 -0.33 4.98 -1.05
CA LEU A 20 -1.06 5.13 0.21
C LEU A 20 -0.28 4.51 1.38
N GLY A 21 0.39 3.38 1.16
CA GLY A 21 1.25 2.74 2.15
C GLY A 21 2.44 3.61 2.57
N ILE A 22 3.12 4.28 1.62
CA ILE A 22 4.19 5.24 1.92
C ILE A 22 3.66 6.39 2.77
N MET A 23 2.53 6.98 2.36
CA MET A 23 1.93 8.11 3.08
C MET A 23 1.52 7.71 4.50
N LEU A 24 0.88 6.56 4.67
CA LEU A 24 0.39 6.09 5.96
C LEU A 24 1.53 5.63 6.88
N ALA A 25 2.54 4.93 6.34
CA ALA A 25 3.72 4.54 7.10
C ALA A 25 4.53 5.78 7.52
N GLY A 26 4.72 6.75 6.62
CA GLY A 26 5.37 8.03 6.92
C GLY A 26 4.62 8.81 8.00
N TYR A 27 3.29 8.85 7.92
CA TYR A 27 2.46 9.43 8.97
C TYR A 27 2.60 8.71 10.31
N GLY A 28 2.61 7.37 10.30
CA GLY A 28 2.86 6.56 11.48
C GLY A 28 4.23 6.82 12.11
N LEU A 29 5.28 6.97 11.29
CA LEU A 29 6.61 7.35 11.78
C LEU A 29 6.61 8.75 12.43
N ALA A 30 5.95 9.72 11.78
CA ALA A 30 5.86 11.09 12.29
C ALA A 30 5.05 11.20 13.59
N THR A 31 4.08 10.30 13.80
CA THR A 31 3.16 10.32 14.95
C THR A 31 3.50 9.31 16.05
N GLY A 32 4.53 8.47 15.88
CA GLY A 32 4.88 7.38 16.80
C GLY A 32 5.15 7.80 18.26
N GLY A 33 5.50 9.06 18.52
CA GLY A 33 5.67 9.59 19.87
C GLY A 33 4.37 10.02 20.57
N ASN A 34 3.23 10.05 19.86
CA ASN A 34 1.96 10.51 20.39
C ASN A 34 1.15 9.36 21.01
N ALA A 35 1.43 9.03 22.26
CA ALA A 35 0.77 7.93 22.97
C ALA A 35 -0.75 8.08 23.06
N ALA A 36 -1.26 9.30 23.28
CA ALA A 36 -2.69 9.59 23.39
C ALA A 36 -3.45 9.27 22.08
N MET A 37 -2.81 9.47 20.93
CA MET A 37 -3.41 9.16 19.64
C MET A 37 -3.68 7.65 19.46
N TYR A 38 -2.79 6.81 19.99
CA TYR A 38 -2.85 5.37 19.81
C TYR A 38 -3.57 4.64 20.95
N GLU A 39 -4.13 5.36 21.93
CA GLU A 39 -4.87 4.74 23.03
C GLU A 39 -6.05 3.88 22.53
N LYS A 40 -6.78 4.37 21.52
CA LYS A 40 -7.87 3.61 20.87
C LYS A 40 -7.39 2.36 20.13
N SER A 41 -6.12 2.32 19.73
CA SER A 41 -5.48 1.15 19.12
C SER A 41 -4.63 0.35 20.12
N GLY A 42 -4.85 0.53 21.43
CA GLY A 42 -4.14 -0.22 22.47
C GLY A 42 -2.67 0.17 22.62
N GLY A 43 -2.32 1.43 22.32
CA GLY A 43 -0.95 1.95 22.32
C GLY A 43 -0.12 1.53 21.11
N MET A 44 -0.68 0.75 20.19
CA MET A 44 0.03 0.33 18.98
C MET A 44 -0.03 1.42 17.91
N ASN A 45 1.09 1.63 17.23
CA ASN A 45 1.18 2.51 16.06
C ASN A 45 0.47 1.89 14.85
N ILE A 46 -0.85 1.96 14.86
CA ILE A 46 -1.71 1.28 13.88
C ILE A 46 -1.50 1.84 12.46
N ASN A 47 -1.15 3.12 12.34
CA ASN A 47 -0.80 3.77 11.08
C ASN A 47 0.45 3.12 10.46
N LEU A 48 1.51 2.92 11.25
CA LEU A 48 2.74 2.30 10.76
C LEU A 48 2.50 0.84 10.37
N ILE A 49 1.80 0.08 11.22
CA ILE A 49 1.50 -1.34 10.97
C ILE A 49 0.74 -1.50 9.64
N TRP A 50 -0.38 -0.79 9.47
CA TRP A 50 -1.17 -0.90 8.24
C TRP A 50 -0.47 -0.28 7.03
N GLY A 51 0.31 0.80 7.22
CA GLY A 51 1.15 1.36 6.16
C GLY A 51 2.14 0.32 5.62
N VAL A 52 2.82 -0.43 6.49
CA VAL A 52 3.72 -1.53 6.10
C VAL A 52 2.95 -2.65 5.39
N VAL A 53 1.78 -3.07 5.90
CA VAL A 53 0.94 -4.09 5.24
C VAL A 53 0.55 -3.66 3.83
N MET A 54 0.15 -2.40 3.64
CA MET A 54 -0.19 -1.83 2.34
C MET A 54 1.01 -1.82 1.39
N LEU A 55 2.20 -1.45 1.88
CA LEU A 55 3.44 -1.47 1.10
C LEU A 55 3.76 -2.88 0.61
N LEU A 56 3.74 -3.88 1.50
CA LEU A 56 4.01 -5.28 1.14
C LEU A 56 3.02 -5.76 0.08
N THR A 57 1.73 -5.46 0.28
CA THR A 57 0.66 -5.83 -0.66
C THR A 57 0.88 -5.17 -2.02
N GLY A 58 1.13 -3.86 -2.06
CA GLY A 58 1.36 -3.13 -3.29
C GLY A 58 2.59 -3.62 -4.06
N VAL A 59 3.69 -3.91 -3.35
CA VAL A 59 4.90 -4.52 -3.94
C VAL A 59 4.59 -5.88 -4.54
N VAL A 60 3.81 -6.73 -3.87
CA VAL A 60 3.37 -8.03 -4.41
C VAL A 60 2.60 -7.84 -5.72
N PHE A 61 1.64 -6.91 -5.78
CA PHE A 61 0.90 -6.62 -7.01
C PHE A 61 1.81 -6.15 -8.15
N LEU A 62 2.76 -5.25 -7.86
CA LEU A 62 3.73 -4.78 -8.86
C LEU A 62 4.65 -5.92 -9.35
N LEU A 63 5.10 -6.80 -8.47
CA LEU A 63 5.89 -7.98 -8.85
C LEU A 63 5.08 -8.94 -9.74
N LEU A 64 3.80 -9.17 -9.41
CA LEU A 64 2.91 -10.01 -10.22
C LEU A 64 2.59 -9.39 -11.58
N ALA A 65 2.45 -8.06 -11.65
CA ALA A 65 2.29 -7.33 -12.92
C ALA A 65 3.54 -7.47 -13.80
N LYS A 66 4.73 -7.26 -13.23
CA LYS A 66 6.01 -7.42 -13.95
C LYS A 66 6.21 -8.85 -14.47
N ARG A 67 5.84 -9.86 -13.69
CA ARG A 67 5.91 -11.28 -14.11
C ARG A 67 4.88 -11.64 -15.17
N GLY A 68 3.72 -10.97 -15.19
CA GLY A 68 2.71 -11.14 -16.24
C GLY A 68 3.16 -10.52 -17.56
N ALA A 69 3.72 -9.31 -17.51
CA ALA A 69 4.25 -8.62 -18.68
C ALA A 69 5.46 -9.32 -19.33
N ALA A 70 6.27 -10.05 -18.56
CA ALA A 70 7.42 -10.79 -19.08
C ALA A 70 7.06 -12.15 -19.73
N LYS A 71 5.79 -12.57 -19.67
CA LYS A 71 5.30 -13.85 -20.22
C LYS A 71 4.33 -13.70 -21.39
N GLY A 72 3.93 -12.48 -21.74
CA GLY A 72 3.14 -12.15 -22.93
C GLY A 72 4.03 -11.61 -24.03
#